data_AF-A0AAV7X316-F1
#
_entry.id   AF-A0AAV7X316-F1
#
_cell.length_a   1.000
_cell.length_b   1.000
_cell.length_c   1.000
_cell.angle_alpha   90.00
_cell.angle_beta   90.00
_cell.angle_gamma   90.00
#
_symmetry.space_group_name_H-M   'P 1'
#
loop_
_entity.id
_entity.type
_entity.pdbx_description
1 polymer ?
#
loop_
_entity_poly.entity_id
_entity_poly.type
_entity_poly.pdbx_seq_one_letter_code
_entity_poly.pdbx_strand_id
1 'polypeptide(L)'
;MTVADLRKEFEENPTIMKQIMYYNSNLRGTRSYWHARGKELLAMVEQLGLPTLFFTLSAADLHWPDLFHFLAPGEDPKTMTSTRRRKLVEENPSKVDEFFTLRGQTFIEKVLKKKFEVEDLWFRIEYQHRGSPHIHGVLWLKDAPNVDDLAQCSDEEILKVLSYFDRYISTTHPDINCPASPVHPCQKKLSEVLDIKRDLAELLNRVQRHTKCSEAYCLRINKKTKKKECRFKFPRELLEYSQIVITPDNDVELLTARNDQYLNKFNDYIIQTWRANIDVSPVLSKRALVNYLAKYITKSETI
;
A
#
# COMPACT_ATOMS: atom_id res chain seq x y z
N MET A 1 -34.44 -2.50 -28.37
CA MET A 1 -34.61 -2.99 -26.99
C MET A 1 -34.26 -1.85 -26.05
N THR A 2 -35.24 -1.35 -25.30
CA THR A 2 -35.08 -0.19 -24.42
C THR A 2 -34.71 -0.62 -23.01
N VAL A 3 -34.23 0.31 -22.17
CA VAL A 3 -33.95 0.04 -20.75
C VAL A 3 -35.21 -0.42 -20.00
N ALA A 4 -36.40 0.00 -20.44
CA ALA A 4 -37.67 -0.43 -19.88
C ALA A 4 -38.00 -1.89 -20.24
N ASP A 5 -37.72 -2.30 -21.49
CA ASP A 5 -37.92 -3.68 -21.93
C ASP A 5 -37.02 -4.64 -21.15
N LEU A 6 -35.75 -4.26 -20.96
CA LEU A 6 -34.78 -5.01 -20.15
C LEU A 6 -35.22 -5.16 -18.69
N ARG A 7 -35.72 -4.08 -18.06
CA ARG A 7 -36.22 -4.12 -16.67
C ARG A 7 -37.39 -5.10 -16.49
N LYS A 8 -38.29 -5.16 -17.46
CA LYS A 8 -39.43 -6.07 -17.44
C LYS A 8 -38.99 -7.54 -17.60
N GLU A 9 -38.04 -7.78 -18.49
CA GLU A 9 -37.42 -9.10 -18.69
C GLU A 9 -36.63 -9.56 -17.44
N PHE A 10 -36.07 -8.62 -16.67
CA PHE A 10 -35.39 -8.89 -15.38
C PHE A 10 -36.36 -9.28 -14.25
N GLU A 11 -37.57 -8.72 -14.22
CA GLU A 11 -38.59 -9.07 -13.23
C GLU A 11 -39.20 -10.45 -13.51
N GLU A 12 -39.30 -10.83 -14.79
CA GLU A 12 -39.93 -12.08 -15.22
C GLU A 12 -38.98 -13.30 -15.18
N ASN A 13 -37.65 -13.11 -15.17
CA ASN A 13 -36.69 -14.21 -15.20
C ASN A 13 -35.48 -14.03 -14.24
N PRO A 14 -35.63 -14.38 -12.94
CA PRO A 14 -34.58 -14.21 -11.93
C PRO A 14 -33.28 -15.01 -12.20
N THR A 15 -33.35 -15.99 -13.11
CA THR A 15 -32.20 -16.78 -13.57
C THR A 15 -31.19 -15.93 -14.35
N ILE A 16 -31.68 -14.97 -15.14
CA ILE A 16 -30.85 -14.03 -15.91
C ILE A 16 -30.04 -13.14 -14.96
N MET A 17 -30.64 -12.72 -13.83
CA MET A 17 -29.93 -11.92 -12.83
C MET A 17 -28.80 -12.70 -12.16
N LYS A 18 -29.01 -14.00 -11.86
CA LYS A 18 -27.93 -14.88 -11.37
C LYS A 18 -26.80 -15.04 -12.39
N GLN A 19 -27.12 -15.20 -13.67
CA GLN A 19 -26.12 -15.32 -14.73
C GLN A 19 -25.34 -14.00 -14.91
N ILE A 20 -26.00 -12.85 -14.92
CA ILE A 20 -25.35 -11.54 -15.01
C ILE A 20 -24.48 -11.25 -13.79
N MET A 21 -24.94 -11.57 -12.58
CA MET A 21 -24.11 -11.46 -11.37
C MET A 21 -22.87 -12.37 -11.45
N TYR A 22 -23.02 -13.58 -11.99
CA TYR A 22 -21.92 -14.51 -12.23
C TYR A 22 -20.92 -13.96 -13.28
N TYR A 23 -21.39 -13.47 -14.43
CA TYR A 23 -20.51 -12.83 -15.42
C TYR A 23 -19.84 -11.56 -14.88
N ASN A 24 -20.59 -10.72 -14.16
CA ASN A 24 -20.04 -9.54 -13.51
C ASN A 24 -18.99 -9.91 -12.45
N SER A 25 -19.16 -11.03 -11.73
CA SER A 25 -18.17 -11.49 -10.76
C SER A 25 -16.82 -11.88 -11.37
N ASN A 26 -16.75 -12.12 -12.68
CA ASN A 26 -15.51 -12.37 -13.42
C ASN A 26 -14.91 -11.11 -14.05
N LEU A 27 -15.69 -10.02 -14.14
CA LEU A 27 -15.24 -8.74 -14.66
C LEU A 27 -14.54 -7.92 -13.57
N ARG A 28 -13.22 -7.78 -13.69
CA ARG A 28 -12.40 -6.94 -12.80
C ARG A 28 -12.97 -5.52 -12.75
N GLY A 29 -13.04 -4.95 -11.55
CA GLY A 29 -13.57 -3.60 -11.29
C GLY A 29 -15.06 -3.53 -10.95
N THR A 30 -15.86 -4.57 -11.24
CA THR A 30 -17.28 -4.55 -10.87
C THR A 30 -17.49 -4.76 -9.36
N ARG A 31 -18.62 -4.29 -8.85
CA ARG A 31 -19.04 -4.56 -7.45
C ARG A 31 -19.14 -6.06 -7.14
N SER A 32 -19.58 -6.87 -8.10
CA SER A 32 -19.75 -8.31 -7.91
C SER A 32 -18.41 -9.03 -7.81
N TYR A 33 -17.43 -8.63 -8.63
CA TYR A 33 -16.05 -9.11 -8.55
C TYR A 33 -15.42 -8.76 -7.20
N TRP A 34 -15.55 -7.50 -6.76
CA TRP A 34 -15.01 -7.08 -5.47
C TRP A 34 -15.69 -7.72 -4.28
N HIS A 35 -17.00 -7.98 -4.37
CA HIS A 35 -17.71 -8.74 -3.35
C HIS A 35 -17.23 -10.21 -3.28
N ALA A 36 -16.98 -10.86 -4.42
CA ALA A 36 -16.41 -12.21 -4.45
C ALA A 36 -14.97 -12.24 -3.88
N ARG A 37 -14.11 -11.30 -4.30
CA ARG A 37 -12.75 -11.12 -3.76
C ARG A 37 -12.74 -10.81 -2.27
N GLY A 38 -13.74 -10.09 -1.78
CA GLY A 38 -13.92 -9.82 -0.37
C GLY A 38 -14.31 -11.07 0.43
N LYS A 39 -15.20 -11.91 -0.11
CA LYS A 39 -15.53 -13.21 0.48
C LYS A 39 -14.33 -14.14 0.55
N GLU A 40 -13.47 -14.12 -0.46
CA GLU A 40 -12.21 -14.87 -0.45
C GLU A 40 -11.31 -14.41 0.70
N LEU A 41 -11.12 -13.10 0.86
CA LEU A 41 -10.33 -12.57 1.98
C LEU A 41 -10.94 -12.94 3.34
N LEU A 42 -12.27 -12.90 3.48
CA LEU A 42 -12.93 -13.36 4.70
C LEU A 42 -12.67 -14.84 4.98
N ALA A 43 -12.77 -15.70 3.96
CA ALA A 43 -12.46 -17.13 4.09
C ALA A 43 -10.99 -17.37 4.47
N MET A 44 -10.05 -16.62 3.89
CA MET A 44 -8.64 -16.69 4.29
C MET A 44 -8.45 -16.32 5.76
N VAL A 45 -9.12 -15.28 6.25
CA VAL A 45 -9.05 -14.85 7.65
C VAL A 45 -9.68 -15.90 8.59
N GLU A 46 -10.76 -16.54 8.17
CA GLU A 46 -11.39 -17.63 8.93
C GLU A 46 -10.49 -18.87 9.03
N GLN A 47 -9.70 -19.17 7.98
CA GLN A 47 -8.82 -20.34 7.93
C GLN A 47 -7.44 -20.11 8.54
N LEU A 48 -6.83 -18.95 8.27
CA LEU A 48 -5.45 -18.62 8.62
C LEU A 48 -5.35 -17.70 9.85
N GLY A 49 -6.47 -17.18 10.34
CA GLY A 49 -6.50 -16.16 11.38
C GLY A 49 -6.16 -14.76 10.86
N LEU A 50 -5.77 -13.87 11.77
CA LEU A 50 -5.42 -12.50 11.42
C LEU A 50 -4.18 -12.45 10.49
N PRO A 51 -4.21 -11.68 9.41
CA PRO A 51 -2.99 -11.40 8.65
C PRO A 51 -1.97 -10.69 9.53
N THR A 52 -0.69 -10.76 9.16
CA THR A 52 0.41 -10.19 9.94
C THR A 52 0.66 -8.72 9.59
N LEU A 53 0.71 -8.39 8.30
CA LEU A 53 1.03 -7.05 7.80
C LEU A 53 0.01 -6.56 6.78
N PHE A 54 -0.35 -5.28 6.86
CA PHE A 54 -0.83 -4.50 5.72
C PHE A 54 0.36 -3.99 4.93
N PHE A 55 0.22 -3.97 3.60
CA PHE A 55 1.17 -3.29 2.72
C PHE A 55 0.47 -2.47 1.63
N THR A 56 1.13 -1.41 1.20
CA THR A 56 0.76 -0.61 0.03
C THR A 56 1.98 -0.35 -0.84
N LEU A 57 1.84 -0.49 -2.15
CA LEU A 57 2.85 -0.15 -3.14
C LEU A 57 2.29 0.91 -4.10
N SER A 58 2.85 2.11 -4.14
CA SER A 58 2.43 3.15 -5.09
C SER A 58 3.18 3.06 -6.41
N ALA A 59 2.65 3.71 -7.46
CA ALA A 59 3.38 3.88 -8.72
C ALA A 59 4.29 5.12 -8.67
N ALA A 60 5.56 4.94 -9.07
CA ALA A 60 6.45 6.03 -9.49
C ALA A 60 6.66 5.98 -11.01
N ASP A 61 5.54 5.96 -11.74
CA ASP A 61 5.42 5.84 -13.20
C ASP A 61 6.32 6.84 -13.97
N LEU A 62 6.44 8.08 -13.51
CA LEU A 62 7.33 9.07 -14.14
C LEU A 62 8.83 8.81 -13.91
N HIS A 63 9.20 7.84 -13.08
CA HIS A 63 10.57 7.63 -12.64
C HIS A 63 11.14 6.25 -12.97
N TRP A 64 10.33 5.22 -13.20
CA TRP A 64 10.87 3.89 -13.48
C TRP A 64 11.46 3.79 -14.90
N PRO A 65 12.78 3.51 -15.05
CA PRO A 65 13.42 3.42 -16.36
C PRO A 65 12.85 2.28 -17.21
N ASP A 66 12.48 1.16 -16.58
CA ASP A 66 11.96 -0.02 -17.27
C ASP A 66 10.62 0.27 -17.96
N LEU A 67 9.80 1.16 -17.38
CA LEU A 67 8.56 1.62 -18.02
C LEU A 67 8.88 2.41 -19.29
N PHE A 68 9.84 3.33 -19.24
CA PHE A 68 10.20 4.11 -20.43
C PHE A 68 10.89 3.29 -21.52
N HIS A 69 11.65 2.26 -21.13
CA HIS A 69 12.17 1.28 -22.08
C HIS A 69 11.03 0.53 -22.80
N PHE A 70 9.94 0.23 -22.09
CA PHE A 70 8.73 -0.38 -22.66
C PHE A 70 7.90 0.58 -23.52
N LEU A 71 7.77 1.86 -23.12
CA LEU A 71 6.97 2.85 -23.84
C LEU A 71 7.66 3.41 -25.09
N ALA A 72 9.00 3.57 -25.06
CA ALA A 72 9.79 4.15 -26.14
C ALA A 72 11.07 3.32 -26.38
N PRO A 73 10.95 2.11 -26.96
CA PRO A 73 12.10 1.26 -27.24
C PRO A 73 13.02 1.96 -28.25
N GLY A 74 14.19 2.41 -27.78
CA GLY A 74 15.18 3.13 -28.59
C GLY A 74 15.60 4.48 -28.01
N GLU A 75 14.82 5.06 -27.09
CA GLU A 75 15.24 6.23 -26.30
C GLU A 75 15.91 5.76 -25.00
N ASP A 76 17.01 6.40 -24.58
CA ASP A 76 17.61 6.14 -23.26
C ASP A 76 16.78 6.84 -22.16
N PRO A 77 16.14 6.11 -21.23
CA PRO A 77 15.39 6.72 -20.13
C PRO A 77 16.19 7.73 -19.31
N LYS A 78 17.52 7.56 -19.20
CA LYS A 78 18.38 8.44 -18.40
C LYS A 78 18.51 9.84 -19.00
N THR A 79 18.39 9.99 -20.32
CA THR A 79 18.49 11.28 -21.01
C THR A 79 17.12 11.94 -21.22
N MET A 80 16.02 11.23 -20.94
CA MET A 80 14.67 11.74 -21.16
C MET A 80 14.29 12.83 -20.17
N THR A 81 13.76 13.94 -20.70
CA THR A 81 13.23 15.04 -19.89
C THR A 81 11.92 14.66 -19.20
N SER A 82 11.61 15.33 -18.09
CA SER A 82 10.34 15.14 -17.37
C SER A 82 9.10 15.36 -18.25
N THR A 83 9.18 16.30 -19.20
CA THR A 83 8.10 16.58 -20.16
C THR A 83 7.90 15.41 -21.12
N ARG A 84 8.98 14.84 -21.67
CA ARG A 84 8.89 13.67 -22.57
C ARG A 84 8.32 12.46 -21.83
N ARG A 85 8.76 12.23 -20.59
CA ARG A 85 8.25 11.15 -19.74
C ARG A 85 6.75 11.28 -19.48
N ARG A 86 6.28 12.47 -19.11
CA ARG A 86 4.85 12.74 -18.90
C ARG A 86 4.04 12.47 -20.16
N LYS A 87 4.49 13.00 -21.30
CA LYS A 87 3.82 12.83 -22.59
C LYS A 87 3.66 11.34 -22.95
N LEU A 88 4.70 10.53 -22.77
CA LEU A 88 4.60 9.08 -23.05
C LEU A 88 3.61 8.35 -22.14
N VAL A 89 3.56 8.69 -20.85
CA VAL A 89 2.59 8.10 -19.90
C VAL A 89 1.16 8.50 -20.28
N GLU A 90 0.93 9.77 -20.63
CA GLU A 90 -0.37 10.28 -21.07
C GLU A 90 -0.84 9.67 -22.40
N GLU A 91 0.07 9.45 -23.35
CA GLU A 91 -0.23 8.88 -24.67
C GLU A 91 -0.43 7.35 -24.63
N ASN A 92 0.03 6.66 -23.57
CA ASN A 92 0.03 5.19 -23.49
C ASN A 92 -0.58 4.63 -22.19
N PRO A 93 -1.79 5.05 -21.77
CA PRO A 93 -2.36 4.67 -20.47
C PRO A 93 -2.51 3.15 -20.30
N SER A 94 -2.94 2.42 -21.33
CA SER A 94 -3.10 0.96 -21.27
C SER A 94 -1.77 0.22 -21.07
N LYS A 95 -0.68 0.69 -21.68
CA LYS A 95 0.66 0.10 -21.50
C LYS A 95 1.21 0.37 -20.11
N VAL A 96 0.96 1.58 -19.58
CA VAL A 96 1.36 1.94 -18.21
C VAL A 96 0.64 1.06 -17.20
N ASP A 97 -0.65 0.81 -17.41
CA ASP A 97 -1.46 -0.08 -16.59
C ASP A 97 -0.97 -1.55 -16.63
N GLU A 98 -0.75 -2.08 -17.84
CA GLU A 98 -0.20 -3.42 -18.05
C GLU A 98 1.16 -3.57 -17.36
N PHE A 99 2.06 -2.60 -17.54
CA PHE A 99 3.36 -2.57 -16.90
C PHE A 99 3.24 -2.58 -15.38
N PHE A 100 2.37 -1.73 -14.80
CA PHE A 100 2.20 -1.67 -13.34
C PHE A 100 1.68 -2.99 -12.78
N THR A 101 0.71 -3.60 -13.46
CA THR A 101 0.16 -4.91 -13.09
C THR A 101 1.25 -5.98 -13.11
N LEU A 102 2.01 -6.07 -14.22
CA LEU A 102 3.08 -7.05 -14.35
C LEU A 102 4.21 -6.83 -13.33
N ARG A 103 4.62 -5.57 -13.12
CA ARG A 103 5.62 -5.20 -12.11
C ARG A 103 5.16 -5.60 -10.71
N GLY A 104 3.90 -5.30 -10.36
CA GLY A 104 3.31 -5.65 -9.07
C GLY A 104 3.27 -7.15 -8.82
N GLN A 105 2.76 -7.93 -9.78
CA GLN A 105 2.71 -9.38 -9.69
C GLN A 105 4.11 -9.99 -9.59
N THR A 106 5.04 -9.53 -10.42
CA THR A 106 6.44 -9.98 -10.40
C THR A 106 7.10 -9.67 -9.06
N PHE A 107 6.86 -8.47 -8.52
CA PHE A 107 7.40 -8.06 -7.23
C PHE A 107 6.86 -8.94 -6.10
N ILE A 108 5.55 -9.21 -6.07
CA ILE A 108 4.95 -10.08 -5.06
C ILE A 108 5.54 -11.49 -5.13
N GLU A 109 5.58 -12.09 -6.33
CA GLU A 109 6.02 -13.49 -6.51
C GLU A 109 7.52 -13.69 -6.33
N LYS A 110 8.34 -12.76 -6.83
CA LYS A 110 9.81 -12.92 -6.88
C LYS A 110 10.52 -12.22 -5.73
N VAL A 111 9.92 -11.21 -5.11
CA VAL A 111 10.53 -10.41 -4.04
C VAL A 111 9.82 -10.68 -2.72
N LEU A 112 8.53 -10.36 -2.57
CA LEU A 112 7.85 -10.45 -1.27
C LEU A 112 7.79 -11.89 -0.76
N LYS A 113 7.24 -12.82 -1.55
CA LYS A 113 7.12 -14.24 -1.14
C LYS A 113 8.47 -14.88 -0.83
N LYS A 114 9.52 -14.51 -1.57
CA LYS A 114 10.86 -15.09 -1.41
C LYS A 114 11.64 -14.50 -0.24
N LYS A 115 11.42 -13.21 0.08
CA LYS A 115 12.14 -12.53 1.16
C LYS A 115 11.51 -12.74 2.54
N PHE A 116 10.18 -12.79 2.62
CA PHE A 116 9.45 -12.66 3.89
C PHE A 116 8.76 -13.93 4.38
N GLU A 117 9.09 -15.11 3.83
CA GLU A 117 8.45 -16.38 4.23
C GLU A 117 6.91 -16.26 4.31
N VAL A 118 6.32 -15.74 3.23
CA VAL A 118 4.89 -15.48 3.14
C VAL A 118 4.16 -16.82 3.01
N GLU A 119 3.29 -17.13 3.97
CA GLU A 119 2.43 -18.32 3.94
C GLU A 119 1.27 -18.12 2.99
N ASP A 120 0.62 -16.96 3.08
CA ASP A 120 -0.42 -16.55 2.15
C ASP A 120 -0.52 -15.02 2.02
N LEU A 121 -1.20 -14.54 0.99
CA LEU A 121 -1.39 -13.12 0.74
C LEU A 121 -2.68 -12.83 -0.02
N TRP A 122 -3.21 -11.64 0.21
CA TRP A 122 -4.30 -11.09 -0.58
C TRP A 122 -3.99 -9.66 -0.96
N PHE A 123 -4.29 -9.27 -2.20
CA PHE A 123 -4.16 -7.88 -2.62
C PHE A 123 -5.21 -7.49 -3.66
N ARG A 124 -5.31 -6.17 -3.85
CA ARG A 124 -6.05 -5.51 -4.92
C ARG A 124 -5.20 -4.39 -5.51
N ILE A 125 -5.44 -4.10 -6.79
CA ILE A 125 -5.01 -2.85 -7.42
C ILE A 125 -6.16 -1.85 -7.27
N GLU A 126 -5.87 -0.63 -6.82
CA GLU A 126 -6.81 0.48 -6.71
C GLU A 126 -6.34 1.62 -7.61
N TYR A 127 -7.20 2.03 -8.53
CA TYR A 127 -7.00 3.23 -9.34
C TYR A 127 -7.56 4.43 -8.60
N GLN A 128 -6.68 5.35 -8.19
CA GLN A 128 -7.13 6.62 -7.63
C GLN A 128 -7.66 7.51 -8.76
N HIS A 129 -8.62 8.38 -8.47
CA HIS A 129 -9.14 9.40 -9.42
C HIS A 129 -8.05 10.30 -10.06
N ARG A 130 -6.81 10.27 -9.56
CA ARG A 130 -5.65 11.01 -10.07
C ARG A 130 -4.77 10.21 -11.05
N GLY A 131 -5.17 9.01 -11.46
CA GLY A 131 -4.56 8.26 -12.56
C GLY A 131 -3.55 7.18 -12.14
N SER A 132 -2.70 7.41 -11.14
CA SER A 132 -1.67 6.43 -10.77
C SER A 132 -2.20 5.31 -9.85
N PRO A 133 -2.04 4.03 -10.22
CA PRO A 133 -2.53 2.89 -9.45
C PRO A 133 -1.73 2.64 -8.19
N HIS A 134 -2.37 1.98 -7.22
CA HIS A 134 -1.75 1.51 -5.98
C HIS A 134 -2.10 0.03 -5.77
N ILE A 135 -1.16 -0.76 -5.27
CA ILE A 135 -1.45 -2.10 -4.76
C ILE A 135 -1.70 -1.97 -3.27
N HIS A 136 -2.85 -2.45 -2.80
CA HIS A 136 -3.17 -2.59 -1.38
C HIS A 136 -3.33 -4.07 -1.06
N GLY A 137 -2.66 -4.57 -0.03
CA GLY A 137 -2.80 -5.96 0.36
C GLY A 137 -2.49 -6.25 1.82
N VAL A 138 -2.64 -7.53 2.16
CA VAL A 138 -2.31 -8.17 3.42
C VAL A 138 -1.40 -9.37 3.20
N LEU A 139 -0.54 -9.65 4.18
CA LEU A 139 0.39 -10.79 4.19
C LEU A 139 0.21 -11.60 5.47
N TRP A 140 0.16 -12.93 5.36
CA TRP A 140 0.39 -13.86 6.45
C TRP A 140 1.85 -14.29 6.40
N LEU A 141 2.60 -13.95 7.44
CA LEU A 141 4.01 -14.30 7.55
C LEU A 141 4.16 -15.45 8.54
N LYS A 142 5.09 -16.35 8.24
CA LYS A 142 5.44 -17.46 9.12
C LYS A 142 5.90 -16.98 10.50
N ASP A 143 5.56 -17.76 11.53
CA ASP A 143 5.94 -17.53 12.93
C ASP A 143 5.42 -16.20 13.50
N ALA A 144 4.34 -15.65 12.94
CA ALA A 144 3.70 -14.44 13.45
C ALA A 144 3.21 -14.65 14.90
N PRO A 145 3.47 -13.69 15.81
CA PRO A 145 3.06 -13.80 17.21
C PRO A 145 1.55 -13.66 17.31
N ASN A 146 0.96 -14.26 18.35
CA ASN A 146 -0.44 -14.03 18.65
C ASN A 146 -0.64 -12.57 19.10
N VAL A 147 -1.59 -11.89 18.45
CA VAL A 147 -1.96 -10.49 18.74
C VAL A 147 -3.39 -10.38 19.25
N ASP A 148 -4.07 -11.50 19.51
CA ASP A 148 -5.34 -11.50 20.20
C ASP A 148 -5.13 -11.02 21.64
N ASP A 149 -5.99 -10.09 22.08
CA ASP A 149 -6.03 -9.56 23.44
C ASP A 149 -4.70 -9.06 24.00
N LEU A 150 -3.89 -8.37 23.18
CA LEU A 150 -2.62 -7.74 23.59
C LEU A 150 -2.72 -6.87 24.85
N ALA A 151 -3.91 -6.37 25.19
CA ALA A 151 -4.17 -5.63 26.43
C ALA A 151 -4.05 -6.45 27.71
N GLN A 152 -4.12 -7.77 27.62
CA GLN A 152 -4.03 -8.71 28.74
C GLN A 152 -2.72 -9.51 28.74
N CYS A 153 -1.88 -9.32 27.71
CA CYS A 153 -0.59 -9.98 27.61
C CYS A 153 0.40 -9.46 28.67
N SER A 154 1.31 -10.34 29.07
CA SER A 154 2.46 -9.97 29.89
C SER A 154 3.44 -9.07 29.12
N ASP A 155 4.27 -8.32 29.85
CA ASP A 155 5.31 -7.47 29.24
C ASP A 155 6.26 -8.29 28.36
N GLU A 156 6.56 -9.54 28.72
CA GLU A 156 7.42 -10.42 27.93
C GLU A 156 6.78 -10.78 26.58
N GLU A 157 5.47 -11.05 26.56
CA GLU A 157 4.74 -11.32 25.32
C GLU A 157 4.65 -10.09 24.43
N ILE A 158 4.40 -8.91 25.03
CA ILE A 158 4.41 -7.63 24.31
C ILE A 158 5.78 -7.37 23.68
N LEU A 159 6.87 -7.64 24.40
CA LEU A 159 8.24 -7.51 23.88
C LEU A 159 8.52 -8.49 22.74
N LYS A 160 8.00 -9.72 22.79
CA LYS A 160 8.09 -10.68 21.67
C LYS A 160 7.37 -10.13 20.44
N VAL A 161 6.16 -9.61 20.59
CA VAL A 161 5.38 -9.00 19.49
C VAL A 161 6.12 -7.79 18.91
N LEU A 162 6.64 -6.90 19.76
CA LEU A 162 7.43 -5.75 19.37
C LEU A 162 8.66 -6.16 18.54
N SER A 163 9.49 -7.05 19.09
CA SER A 163 10.71 -7.53 18.43
C SER A 163 10.41 -8.20 17.09
N TYR A 164 9.27 -8.88 16.97
CA TYR A 164 8.84 -9.49 15.73
C TYR A 164 8.58 -8.43 14.66
N PHE A 165 7.82 -7.38 14.96
CA PHE A 165 7.44 -6.34 14.00
C PHE A 165 8.56 -5.34 13.67
N ASP A 166 9.48 -5.08 14.60
CA ASP A 166 10.65 -4.20 14.36
C ASP A 166 11.55 -4.72 13.23
N ARG A 167 11.51 -6.02 12.91
CA ARG A 167 12.20 -6.61 11.76
C ARG A 167 11.61 -6.20 10.41
N TYR A 168 10.35 -5.78 10.39
CA TYR A 168 9.61 -5.50 9.16
C TYR A 168 9.23 -4.03 9.01
N ILE A 169 9.14 -3.28 10.10
CA ILE A 169 8.57 -1.93 10.12
C ILE A 169 9.53 -0.98 10.82
N SER A 170 9.95 0.05 10.11
CA SER A 170 10.80 1.10 10.66
C SER A 170 10.23 2.49 10.43
N THR A 171 10.56 3.40 11.34
CA THR A 171 10.44 4.86 11.17
C THR A 171 11.73 5.59 11.54
N THR A 172 12.86 4.88 11.46
CA THR A 172 14.18 5.44 11.73
C THR A 172 14.88 5.76 10.42
N HIS A 173 15.17 7.03 10.19
CA HIS A 173 15.90 7.50 9.03
C HIS A 173 17.42 7.28 9.22
N PRO A 174 18.14 6.69 8.25
CA PRO A 174 19.58 6.44 8.38
C PRO A 174 20.42 7.72 8.32
N ASP A 175 20.02 8.71 7.51
CA ASP A 175 20.66 10.04 7.46
C ASP A 175 19.66 11.12 7.01
N ILE A 176 19.02 11.80 7.98
CA ILE A 176 17.93 12.78 7.71
C ILE A 176 18.42 13.92 6.82
N ASN A 177 19.69 14.30 6.97
CA ASN A 177 20.30 15.44 6.29
C ASN A 177 21.01 15.02 4.98
N CYS A 178 20.81 13.77 4.54
CA CYS A 178 21.38 13.26 3.31
C CYS A 178 21.08 14.21 2.13
N PRO A 179 22.12 14.72 1.43
CA PRO A 179 21.92 15.64 0.31
C PRO A 179 21.04 15.04 -0.79
N ALA A 180 20.25 15.89 -1.44
CA ALA A 180 19.41 15.45 -2.55
C ALA A 180 20.28 14.87 -3.68
N SER A 181 19.93 13.66 -4.11
CA SER A 181 20.55 13.05 -5.28
C SER A 181 20.23 13.86 -6.56
N PRO A 182 21.20 14.06 -7.47
CA PRO A 182 20.98 14.80 -8.72
C PRO A 182 19.98 14.09 -9.64
N VAL A 183 19.93 12.77 -9.57
CA VAL A 183 18.95 11.94 -10.27
C VAL A 183 17.93 11.44 -9.26
N HIS A 184 16.65 11.47 -9.61
CA HIS A 184 15.61 10.98 -8.70
C HIS A 184 15.89 9.52 -8.31
N PRO A 185 15.92 9.15 -7.02
CA PRO A 185 16.36 7.83 -6.58
C PRO A 185 15.54 6.70 -7.20
N CYS A 186 14.22 6.87 -7.39
CA CYS A 186 13.38 5.87 -8.08
C CYS A 186 13.81 5.52 -9.53
N GLN A 187 14.74 6.27 -10.12
CA GLN A 187 15.28 6.00 -11.46
C GLN A 187 16.52 5.09 -11.44
N LYS A 188 17.19 4.87 -10.30
CA LYS A 188 18.37 3.99 -10.30
C LYS A 188 17.93 2.52 -10.21
N LYS A 189 18.62 1.66 -10.94
CA LYS A 189 18.51 0.20 -10.80
C LYS A 189 19.25 -0.23 -9.54
N LEU A 190 18.81 -1.31 -8.91
CA LEU A 190 19.48 -1.84 -7.71
C LEU A 190 20.96 -2.20 -7.99
N SER A 191 21.27 -2.68 -9.20
CA SER A 191 22.64 -2.96 -9.65
C SER A 191 23.55 -1.73 -9.73
N GLU A 192 23.00 -0.52 -9.71
CA GLU A 192 23.73 0.74 -9.76
C GLU A 192 23.95 1.34 -8.36
N VAL A 193 23.40 0.71 -7.32
CA VAL A 193 23.50 1.17 -5.93
C VAL A 193 24.84 0.72 -5.34
N LEU A 194 25.73 1.69 -5.10
CA LEU A 194 27.04 1.46 -4.47
C LEU A 194 26.99 1.53 -2.93
N ASP A 195 26.11 2.38 -2.40
CA ASP A 195 25.91 2.57 -0.96
C ASP A 195 24.42 2.43 -0.63
N ILE A 196 24.08 1.30 0.00
CA ILE A 196 22.71 0.93 0.37
C ILE A 196 22.14 1.91 1.40
N LYS A 197 22.93 2.40 2.35
CA LYS A 197 22.44 3.32 3.39
C LYS A 197 22.13 4.69 2.80
N ARG A 198 23.01 5.19 1.93
CA ARG A 198 22.77 6.45 1.21
C ARG A 198 21.57 6.34 0.27
N ASP A 199 21.45 5.24 -0.47
CA ASP A 199 20.31 5.03 -1.38
C ASP A 199 18.98 4.97 -0.61
N LEU A 200 18.95 4.29 0.55
CA LEU A 200 17.79 4.31 1.44
C LEU A 200 17.48 5.74 1.92
N ALA A 201 18.46 6.49 2.40
CA ALA A 201 18.28 7.88 2.84
C ALA A 201 17.69 8.76 1.71
N GLU A 202 18.21 8.65 0.49
CA GLU A 202 17.73 9.39 -0.68
C GLU A 202 16.29 9.02 -1.03
N LEU A 203 15.93 7.72 -1.00
CA LEU A 203 14.55 7.25 -1.22
C LEU A 203 13.61 7.79 -0.14
N LEU A 204 13.96 7.65 1.13
CA LEU A 204 13.11 8.09 2.23
C LEU A 204 12.84 9.59 2.15
N ASN A 205 13.89 10.39 1.95
CA ASN A 205 13.78 11.83 1.78
C ASN A 205 12.91 12.23 0.58
N ARG A 206 12.95 11.46 -0.51
CA ARG A 206 12.23 11.79 -1.74
C ARG A 206 10.78 11.35 -1.75
N VAL A 207 10.49 10.13 -1.29
CA VAL A 207 9.17 9.50 -1.48
C VAL A 207 8.48 9.04 -0.21
N GLN A 208 9.15 9.02 0.96
CA GLN A 208 8.58 8.46 2.20
C GLN A 208 8.25 9.51 3.27
N ARG A 209 8.67 10.77 3.09
CA ARG A 209 8.41 11.86 4.04
C ARG A 209 7.16 12.66 3.69
N HIS A 210 6.34 12.95 4.70
CA HIS A 210 5.20 13.85 4.62
C HIS A 210 5.57 15.26 5.12
N THR A 211 6.28 16.02 4.29
CA THR A 211 6.81 17.35 4.68
C THR A 211 5.85 18.51 4.42
N LYS A 212 4.84 18.33 3.57
CA LYS A 212 3.90 19.38 3.17
C LYS A 212 2.46 18.95 3.34
N CYS A 213 1.76 19.62 4.24
CA CYS A 213 0.32 19.44 4.43
C CYS A 213 -0.47 20.37 3.49
N SER A 214 -1.59 19.89 2.93
CA SER A 214 -2.49 20.70 2.10
C SER A 214 -3.95 20.33 2.32
N GLU A 215 -4.85 21.27 2.03
CA GLU A 215 -6.31 21.09 2.12
C GLU A 215 -6.83 20.01 1.17
N ALA A 216 -6.30 20.00 -0.05
CA ALA A 216 -6.67 19.02 -1.06
C ALA A 216 -6.29 17.58 -0.68
N TYR A 217 -5.30 17.41 0.22
CA TYR A 217 -4.74 16.10 0.52
C TYR A 217 -5.03 15.63 1.96
N CYS A 218 -4.44 16.28 2.96
CA CYS A 218 -4.40 15.74 4.32
C CYS A 218 -5.04 16.63 5.40
N LEU A 219 -5.12 17.94 5.20
CA LEU A 219 -5.68 18.82 6.23
C LEU A 219 -7.19 18.63 6.34
N ARG A 220 -7.68 18.32 7.53
CA ARG A 220 -9.10 18.12 7.85
C ARG A 220 -9.43 18.84 9.16
N ILE A 221 -10.67 19.30 9.30
CA ILE A 221 -11.15 19.86 10.57
C ILE A 221 -11.44 18.70 11.51
N ASN A 222 -10.73 18.64 12.63
CA ASN A 222 -10.99 17.67 13.68
C ASN A 222 -12.29 18.05 14.39
N LYS A 223 -13.24 17.11 14.45
CA LYS A 223 -14.58 17.35 15.01
C LYS A 223 -14.56 17.69 16.51
N LYS A 224 -13.59 17.13 17.26
CA LYS A 224 -13.41 17.30 18.71
C LYS A 224 -12.70 18.62 19.02
N THR A 225 -11.55 18.88 18.39
CA THR A 225 -10.74 20.07 18.69
C THR A 225 -11.16 21.32 17.91
N LYS A 226 -11.99 21.16 16.87
CA LYS A 226 -12.37 22.20 15.87
C LYS A 226 -11.18 22.84 15.15
N LYS A 227 -9.98 22.30 15.31
CA LYS A 227 -8.76 22.77 14.65
C LYS A 227 -8.53 22.00 13.35
N LYS A 228 -7.83 22.66 12.43
CA LYS A 228 -7.39 22.06 11.18
C LYS A 228 -6.11 21.29 11.43
N GLU A 229 -6.19 19.98 11.26
CA GLU A 229 -5.12 19.05 11.62
C GLU A 229 -4.83 18.11 10.45
N CYS A 230 -3.61 17.57 10.38
CA CYS A 230 -3.27 16.56 9.38
C CYS A 230 -3.98 15.24 9.74
N ARG A 231 -4.80 14.70 8.83
CA ARG A 231 -5.49 13.41 9.01
C ARG A 231 -4.55 12.22 9.25
N PHE A 232 -3.28 12.36 8.86
CA PHE A 232 -2.24 11.35 9.03
C PHE A 232 -1.42 11.55 10.32
N LYS A 233 -1.80 12.55 11.13
CA LYS A 233 -1.19 12.91 12.41
C LYS A 233 0.28 13.39 12.30
N PHE A 234 0.65 14.08 11.22
CA PHE A 234 1.97 14.72 11.08
C PHE A 234 1.98 16.18 11.59
N PRO A 235 3.09 16.67 12.17
CA PRO A 235 4.28 15.92 12.56
C PRO A 235 3.98 14.92 13.69
N ARG A 236 4.70 13.78 13.70
CA ARG A 236 4.57 12.75 14.73
C ARG A 236 5.66 12.90 15.78
N GLU A 237 5.34 12.56 17.03
CA GLU A 237 6.29 12.61 18.14
C GLU A 237 7.49 11.68 17.91
N LEU A 238 8.67 12.16 18.28
CA LEU A 238 9.90 11.36 18.27
C LEU A 238 9.87 10.35 19.40
N LEU A 239 10.40 9.16 19.14
CA LEU A 239 10.41 8.05 20.09
C LEU A 239 11.77 7.36 20.03
N GLU A 240 12.41 7.19 21.18
CA GLU A 240 13.71 6.50 21.26
C GLU A 240 13.57 4.99 21.04
N TYR A 241 12.49 4.39 21.57
CA TYR A 241 12.22 2.96 21.49
C TYR A 241 10.82 2.69 20.94
N SER A 242 10.67 1.55 20.25
CA SER A 242 9.38 1.03 19.82
C SER A 242 8.55 0.58 21.02
N GLN A 243 7.24 0.81 20.98
CA GLN A 243 6.29 0.40 22.03
C GLN A 243 4.91 0.09 21.44
N ILE A 244 4.18 -0.81 22.12
CA ILE A 244 2.77 -1.06 21.84
C ILE A 244 1.96 -0.23 22.83
N VAL A 245 1.02 0.55 22.33
CA VAL A 245 0.13 1.37 23.16
C VAL A 245 -1.31 0.98 22.93
N ILE A 246 -2.09 1.01 24.01
CA ILE A 246 -3.54 0.88 23.96
C ILE A 246 -4.11 2.29 23.99
N THR A 247 -4.78 2.67 22.92
CA THR A 247 -5.44 3.97 22.81
C THR A 247 -6.69 4.03 23.69
N PRO A 248 -7.21 5.24 24.00
CA PRO A 248 -8.44 5.40 24.78
C PRO A 248 -9.67 4.72 24.15
N ASP A 249 -9.65 4.47 22.84
CA ASP A 249 -10.71 3.79 22.11
C ASP A 249 -10.54 2.25 22.13
N ASN A 250 -9.65 1.72 23.00
CA ASN A 250 -9.23 0.32 23.10
C ASN A 250 -8.60 -0.24 21.80
N ASP A 251 -8.06 0.63 20.93
CA ASP A 251 -7.25 0.19 19.78
C ASP A 251 -5.81 -0.03 20.21
N VAL A 252 -5.20 -1.11 19.71
CA VAL A 252 -3.78 -1.38 19.89
C VAL A 252 -3.01 -0.79 18.73
N GLU A 253 -2.03 0.07 19.03
CA GLU A 253 -1.17 0.70 18.04
C GLU A 253 0.31 0.36 18.30
N LEU A 254 1.03 -0.04 17.25
CA LEU A 254 2.49 -0.09 17.25
C LEU A 254 3.06 1.29 16.95
N LEU A 255 3.74 1.87 17.93
CA LEU A 255 4.56 3.06 17.78
C LEU A 255 6.02 2.62 17.64
N THR A 256 6.58 2.80 16.45
CA THR A 256 7.98 2.46 16.16
C THR A 256 8.92 3.56 16.61
N ALA A 257 10.15 3.20 16.99
CA ALA A 257 11.24 4.15 17.21
C ALA A 257 11.37 5.11 16.02
N ARG A 258 11.53 6.41 16.31
CA ARG A 258 11.41 7.49 15.33
C ARG A 258 12.35 8.64 15.65
N ASN A 259 13.24 8.92 14.71
CA ASN A 259 14.13 10.08 14.72
C ASN A 259 13.69 11.20 13.73
N ASP A 260 12.72 10.96 12.85
CA ASP A 260 12.17 11.95 11.93
C ASP A 260 10.64 12.05 12.06
N GLN A 261 10.18 13.20 12.53
CA GLN A 261 8.77 13.50 12.77
C GLN A 261 7.90 13.45 11.50
N TYR A 262 8.50 13.54 10.31
CA TYR A 262 7.79 13.54 9.02
C TYR A 262 7.88 12.22 8.26
N LEU A 263 8.61 11.23 8.78
CA LEU A 263 8.81 9.96 8.09
C LEU A 263 7.60 9.03 8.27
N ASN A 264 7.09 8.48 7.17
CA ASN A 264 6.09 7.42 7.25
C ASN A 264 6.74 6.05 7.49
N LYS A 265 5.97 5.08 8.02
CA LYS A 265 6.43 3.70 8.22
C LYS A 265 6.90 3.10 6.90
N PHE A 266 7.97 2.33 6.93
CA PHE A 266 8.51 1.66 5.76
C PHE A 266 9.17 0.33 6.14
N ASN A 267 9.37 -0.52 5.14
CA ASN A 267 10.33 -1.61 5.19
C ASN A 267 11.49 -1.26 4.25
N ASP A 268 12.73 -1.38 4.74
CA ASP A 268 13.96 -1.02 4.04
C ASP A 268 14.12 -1.82 2.73
N TYR A 269 13.96 -3.14 2.80
CA TYR A 269 14.09 -4.01 1.65
C TYR A 269 13.00 -3.74 0.61
N ILE A 270 11.74 -3.56 1.03
CA ILE A 270 10.62 -3.29 0.11
C ILE A 270 10.82 -1.93 -0.58
N ILE A 271 11.14 -0.85 0.15
CA ILE A 271 11.25 0.48 -0.49
C ILE A 271 12.44 0.54 -1.46
N GLN A 272 13.56 -0.12 -1.12
CA GLN A 272 14.75 -0.16 -1.98
C GLN A 272 14.56 -1.03 -3.23
N THR A 273 13.76 -2.09 -3.16
CA THR A 273 13.49 -2.95 -4.32
C THR A 273 12.33 -2.43 -5.17
N TRP A 274 11.27 -1.91 -4.54
CA TRP A 274 10.10 -1.35 -5.22
C TRP A 274 10.40 -0.02 -5.91
N ARG A 275 11.25 0.81 -5.29
CA ARG A 275 11.66 2.15 -5.78
C ARG A 275 10.47 3.10 -5.96
N ALA A 276 9.55 3.16 -5.00
CA ALA A 276 8.48 4.18 -4.92
C ALA A 276 8.00 4.31 -3.46
N ASN A 277 7.05 5.21 -3.21
CA ASN A 277 6.43 5.29 -1.89
C ASN A 277 5.74 3.97 -1.56
N ILE A 278 5.89 3.54 -0.31
CA ILE A 278 5.23 2.35 0.22
C ILE A 278 4.52 2.70 1.52
N ASP A 279 3.67 1.80 1.98
CA ASP A 279 3.18 1.80 3.36
C ASP A 279 3.25 0.37 3.87
N VAL A 280 3.68 0.18 5.11
CA VAL A 280 3.64 -1.11 5.79
C VAL A 280 3.20 -0.88 7.22
N SER A 281 2.29 -1.71 7.72
CA SER A 281 1.75 -1.57 9.07
C SER A 281 1.35 -2.93 9.62
N PRO A 282 1.47 -3.15 10.94
CA PRO A 282 1.04 -4.42 11.52
C PRO A 282 -0.48 -4.49 11.57
N VAL A 283 -1.01 -5.71 11.52
CA VAL A 283 -2.41 -5.96 11.88
C VAL A 283 -2.41 -6.44 13.33
N LEU A 284 -2.90 -5.60 14.24
CA LEU A 284 -2.84 -5.87 15.68
C LEU A 284 -4.22 -6.19 16.28
N SER A 285 -5.28 -6.17 15.49
CA SER A 285 -6.62 -6.51 15.96
C SER A 285 -7.58 -6.85 14.83
N LYS A 286 -8.62 -7.62 15.15
CA LYS A 286 -9.77 -7.88 14.27
C LYS A 286 -10.46 -6.61 13.82
N ARG A 287 -10.53 -5.59 14.70
CA ARG A 287 -11.11 -4.28 14.35
C ARG A 287 -10.29 -3.57 13.27
N ALA A 288 -8.96 -3.59 13.36
CA ALA A 288 -8.09 -2.99 12.35
C ALA A 288 -8.29 -3.67 10.99
N LEU A 289 -8.39 -5.00 10.98
CA LEU A 289 -8.72 -5.77 9.78
C LEU A 289 -10.10 -5.39 9.23
N VAL A 290 -11.16 -5.41 10.04
CA VAL A 290 -12.52 -5.05 9.58
C VAL A 290 -12.57 -3.64 9.00
N ASN A 291 -11.88 -2.67 9.60
CA ASN A 291 -11.79 -1.31 9.06
C ASN A 291 -11.08 -1.28 7.70
N TYR A 292 -10.03 -2.08 7.52
CA TYR A 292 -9.36 -2.26 6.24
C TYR A 292 -10.29 -2.90 5.21
N LEU A 293 -10.95 -4.01 5.56
CA LEU A 293 -11.95 -4.70 4.72
C LEU A 293 -13.06 -3.74 4.29
N ALA A 294 -13.62 -2.97 5.23
CA ALA A 294 -14.64 -1.97 4.94
C ALA A 294 -14.13 -0.94 3.93
N LYS A 295 -12.90 -0.43 4.09
CA LYS A 295 -12.32 0.58 3.20
C LYS A 295 -11.96 0.05 1.80
N TYR A 296 -11.54 -1.21 1.70
CA TYR A 296 -10.91 -1.78 0.50
C TYR A 296 -11.67 -2.95 -0.13
N ILE A 297 -12.81 -3.38 0.42
CA ILE A 297 -13.71 -4.34 -0.25
C ILE A 297 -14.98 -3.62 -0.71
N THR A 298 -15.52 -2.72 0.10
CA THR A 298 -16.82 -2.07 -0.19
C THR A 298 -16.72 -0.90 -1.16
N LYS A 299 -15.49 -0.43 -1.43
CA LYS A 299 -15.24 0.71 -2.31
C LYS A 299 -15.44 0.28 -3.76
N SER A 300 -16.59 0.65 -4.32
CA SER A 300 -16.82 0.53 -5.77
C SER A 300 -15.84 1.41 -6.52
N GLU A 301 -15.22 0.88 -7.57
CA GLU A 301 -14.49 1.72 -8.51
C GLU A 301 -15.52 2.63 -9.20
N THR A 302 -15.33 3.94 -9.06
CA THR A 302 -16.10 4.90 -9.82
C THR A 302 -15.53 4.85 -11.24
N ILE A 303 -16.25 4.20 -12.15
CA ILE A 303 -15.97 4.22 -13.59
C ILE A 303 -16.19 5.65 -14.09
#